data_AF-A0A540K7S5-F1
#
_entry.id   AF-A0A540K7S5-F1
#
_cell.length_a   1.000
_cell.length_b   1.000
_cell.length_c   1.000
_cell.angle_alpha   90.00
_cell.angle_beta   90.00
_cell.angle_gamma   90.00
#
_symmetry.space_group_name_H-M   'P 1'
#
loop_
_entity.id
_entity.type
_entity.pdbx_description
1 polymer ?
#
loop_
_entity_poly.entity_id
_entity_poly.type
_entity_poly.pdbx_seq_one_letter_code
_entity_poly.pdbx_strand_id
1 'polypeptide(L)' 'MKTMKMRRRRQVVGGRGGGGRSMVQVKVKKLQMLIPGGRRLKADRLFLQTADYILQLRLQLNVLQALSKIYKL' A
#
# COMPACT_ATOMS: atom_id res chain seq x y z
N MET A 1 55.20 -0.42 32.54
CA MET A 1 53.89 -0.34 33.25
C MET A 1 52.78 -0.17 32.21
N LYS A 2 51.88 -1.14 32.07
CA LYS A 2 50.80 -1.15 31.05
C LYS A 2 49.52 -0.56 31.66
N THR A 3 49.05 0.59 31.18
CA THR A 3 47.77 1.16 31.64
C THR A 3 46.61 0.56 30.84
N MET A 4 45.86 -0.34 31.47
CA MET A 4 44.56 -0.78 30.94
C MET A 4 43.54 0.36 31.08
N LYS A 5 43.15 0.97 29.95
CA LYS A 5 41.98 1.87 29.88
C LYS A 5 40.76 1.07 29.42
N MET A 6 39.94 0.66 30.38
CA MET A 6 38.61 0.12 30.10
C MET A 6 37.59 1.26 29.97
N ARG A 7 36.59 1.04 29.10
CA ARG A 7 35.31 1.78 28.94
C ARG A 7 35.31 2.99 28.00
N ARG A 8 34.75 2.77 26.80
CA ARG A 8 33.61 3.54 26.28
C ARG A 8 32.87 2.71 25.23
N ARG A 9 31.85 1.99 25.69
CA ARG A 9 30.76 1.45 24.87
C ARG A 9 30.03 2.64 24.25
N ARG A 10 30.38 3.03 23.01
CA ARG A 10 29.53 3.90 22.20
C ARG A 10 28.57 3.02 21.42
N GLN A 11 27.45 2.70 22.06
CA GLN A 11 26.20 2.51 21.32
C GLN A 11 25.87 3.86 20.68
N VAL A 12 25.90 3.92 19.35
CA VAL A 12 24.93 4.75 18.62
C VAL A 12 24.37 3.85 17.53
N VAL A 13 23.35 3.10 17.92
CA VAL A 13 22.30 2.64 17.03
C VAL A 13 21.66 3.89 16.45
N GLY A 14 21.61 4.05 15.12
CA GLY A 14 20.85 5.16 14.55
C GLY A 14 21.28 5.62 13.18
N GLY A 15 21.31 4.70 12.21
CA GLY A 15 21.50 5.03 10.80
C GLY A 15 20.40 4.44 9.92
N ARG A 16 19.21 4.18 10.47
CA ARG A 16 18.04 3.95 9.61
C ARG A 16 17.70 5.30 9.00
N GLY A 17 18.14 5.54 7.77
CA GLY A 17 17.66 6.62 6.91
C GLY A 17 16.16 6.47 6.68
N GLY A 18 15.39 6.85 7.70
CA GLY A 18 13.94 6.90 7.68
C GLY A 18 13.52 8.22 7.07
N GLY A 19 13.72 8.37 5.76
CA GLY A 19 12.98 9.36 4.99
C GLY A 19 11.49 9.02 5.14
N GLY A 20 10.80 9.75 6.02
CA GLY A 20 9.38 9.57 6.27
C GLY A 20 8.63 9.65 4.95
N ARG A 21 8.16 8.52 4.44
CA ARG A 21 7.27 8.52 3.27
C ARG A 21 6.07 9.38 3.62
N SER A 22 5.70 10.29 2.73
CA SER A 22 4.51 11.10 2.96
C SER A 22 3.31 10.17 3.12
N MET A 23 2.32 10.58 3.92
CA MET A 23 1.08 9.81 4.11
C MET A 23 0.42 9.47 2.76
N VAL A 24 0.55 10.37 1.78
CA VAL A 24 0.10 10.18 0.40
C VAL A 24 0.81 8.99 -0.26
N GLN A 25 2.13 8.89 -0.17
CA GLN A 25 2.89 7.76 -0.72
C GLN A 25 2.48 6.43 -0.08
N VAL A 26 2.17 6.42 1.22
CA VAL A 26 1.67 5.21 1.90
C VAL A 26 0.30 4.81 1.34
N LYS A 27 -0.62 5.78 1.16
CA LYS A 27 -1.95 5.53 0.57
C LYS A 27 -1.85 5.06 -0.88
N VAL A 28 -1.01 5.69 -1.71
CA VAL A 28 -0.77 5.27 -3.10
C VAL A 28 -0.23 3.84 -3.15
N LYS A 29 0.74 3.50 -2.27
CA LYS A 29 1.27 2.13 -2.21
C LYS A 29 0.22 1.10 -1.80
N LYS A 30 -0.66 1.44 -0.85
CA LYS A 30 -1.81 0.58 -0.49
C LYS A 30 -2.74 0.39 -1.67
N LEU A 31 -3.07 1.47 -2.39
CA LEU A 31 -3.93 1.40 -3.57
C LEU A 31 -3.31 0.50 -4.66
N GLN A 32 -2.02 0.64 -4.93
CA GLN A 32 -1.29 -0.23 -5.87
C GLN A 32 -1.37 -1.73 -5.53
N MET A 33 -1.52 -2.09 -4.25
CA MET A 33 -1.68 -3.48 -3.82
C MET A 33 -3.10 -4.00 -3.97
N LEU A 34 -4.10 -3.12 -3.87
CA LEU A 34 -5.52 -3.46 -3.95
C LEU A 34 -6.00 -3.60 -5.40
N ILE A 35 -5.51 -2.72 -6.28
CA ILE A 35 -5.96 -2.69 -7.67
C ILE A 35 -5.27 -3.81 -8.46
N PRO A 36 -6.02 -4.69 -9.16
CA PRO A 36 -5.43 -5.69 -10.03
C PRO A 36 -4.52 -5.04 -11.07
N GLY A 37 -3.26 -5.49 -11.18
CA GLY A 37 -2.27 -4.85 -12.07
C GLY A 37 -1.65 -3.54 -11.56
N GLY A 38 -2.03 -3.06 -10.37
CA GLY A 38 -1.66 -1.74 -9.84
C GLY A 38 -0.22 -1.60 -9.32
N ARG A 39 0.48 -2.70 -9.00
CA ARG A 39 1.76 -2.69 -8.23
C ARG A 39 2.90 -1.87 -8.83
N ARG A 40 2.88 -1.61 -10.14
CA ARG A 40 3.94 -0.87 -10.85
C ARG A 40 3.45 0.40 -11.54
N LEU A 41 2.21 0.81 -11.30
CA LEU A 41 1.63 1.97 -11.96
C LEU A 41 2.03 3.27 -11.28
N LYS A 42 2.31 4.30 -12.09
CA LYS A 42 2.39 5.69 -11.62
C LYS A 42 1.00 6.16 -11.15
N ALA A 43 0.96 7.18 -10.29
CA ALA A 43 -0.27 7.64 -9.66
C ALA A 43 -1.38 7.96 -10.67
N ASP A 44 -1.07 8.67 -11.76
CA ASP A 44 -2.05 9.08 -12.78
C ASP A 44 -2.77 7.88 -13.41
N ARG A 45 -2.01 6.86 -13.82
CA ARG A 45 -2.56 5.62 -14.38
C ARG A 45 -3.23 4.75 -13.33
N LEU A 46 -2.69 4.73 -12.11
CA LEU A 46 -3.27 4.00 -11.00
C LEU A 46 -4.68 4.51 -10.69
N PHE A 47 -4.90 5.83 -10.69
CA PHE A 47 -6.21 6.40 -10.42
C PHE A 47 -7.21 6.12 -11.54
N LEU A 48 -6.80 6.20 -12.80
CA LEU A 48 -7.64 5.80 -13.93
C LEU A 48 -8.09 4.33 -13.79
N GLN A 49 -7.13 3.42 -13.60
CA GLN A 49 -7.42 2.00 -13.43
C GLN A 49 -8.22 1.69 -12.17
N THR A 50 -8.08 2.51 -11.13
CA THR A 50 -8.93 2.43 -9.94
C THR A 50 -10.38 2.75 -10.27
N ALA A 51 -10.63 3.80 -11.07
CA ALA A 51 -11.98 4.16 -11.48
C ALA A 51 -12.63 3.04 -12.32
N ASP A 52 -11.90 2.50 -13.29
CA ASP A 52 -12.36 1.37 -14.11
C ASP A 52 -12.69 0.14 -13.25
N TYR A 53 -11.83 -0.17 -12.28
CA TYR A 53 -12.03 -1.30 -11.40
C TYR A 53 -13.24 -1.12 -10.47
N ILE A 54 -13.46 0.08 -9.94
CA ILE A 54 -14.67 0.40 -9.15
C ILE A 54 -15.93 0.23 -10.00
N LEU A 55 -15.91 0.70 -11.25
CA LEU A 55 -17.04 0.55 -12.16
C LEU A 55 -17.34 -0.94 -12.43
N GLN A 56 -16.31 -1.73 -12.71
CA GLN A 56 -16.44 -3.16 -12.93
C GLN A 56 -17.04 -3.87 -11.71
N LEU A 57 -16.55 -3.58 -10.49
CA LEU A 57 -17.08 -4.18 -9.27
C LEU A 57 -18.54 -3.80 -9.04
N ARG A 58 -18.91 -2.54 -9.27
CA ARG A 58 -20.32 -2.10 -9.17
C ARG A 58 -21.20 -2.84 -10.16
N LEU A 59 -20.75 -3.03 -11.39
CA LEU A 59 -21.50 -3.78 -12.40
C LEU A 59 -21.68 -5.24 -11.98
N GLN A 60 -20.62 -5.90 -11.48
CA GLN A 60 -20.69 -7.28 -10.97
C GLN A 60 -21.70 -7.42 -9.82
N LEU A 61 -21.69 -6.48 -8.87
CA LEU A 61 -22.66 -6.45 -7.77
C LEU A 61 -24.09 -6.23 -8.27
N ASN A 62 -24.29 -5.30 -9.21
CA ASN A 62 -25.62 -5.03 -9.77
C ASN A 62 -26.18 -6.26 -10.49
N VAL A 63 -25.37 -6.95 -11.28
CA VAL A 63 -25.77 -8.21 -11.94
C VAL A 63 -26.10 -9.26 -10.89
N LEU A 64 -25.24 -9.46 -9.89
CA LEU A 64 -25.47 -10.46 -8.86
C LEU A 64 -26.75 -10.18 -8.05
N GLN A 65 -27.02 -8.92 -7.72
CA GLN A 65 -28.25 -8.50 -7.05
C GLN A 65 -29.48 -8.66 -7.94
N ALA A 66 -29.38 -8.40 -9.24
CA ALA A 66 -30.48 -8.63 -10.17
C ALA A 66 -30.81 -10.12 -10.26
N LEU A 67 -29.78 -10.96 -10.36
CA LEU A 67 -29.94 -12.42 -10.38
C LEU A 67 -30.49 -12.93 -9.05
N SER A 68 -30.01 -12.46 -7.89
CA SER A 68 -30.53 -12.91 -6.60
C SER A 68 -32.01 -12.57 -6.44
N LYS A 69 -32.44 -11.40 -6.93
CA LYS A 69 -33.88 -11.01 -6.96
C LYS A 69 -34.71 -11.91 -7.87
N ILE A 70 -34.17 -12.28 -9.04
CA ILE A 70 -34.86 -13.18 -9.98
C ILE A 70 -35.00 -14.58 -9.38
N TYR A 71 -33.93 -15.10 -8.77
CA TYR A 71 -33.90 -16.46 -8.23
C TYR A 71 -34.41 -16.56 -6.78
N LYS A 72 -34.76 -15.43 -6.13
CA LYS A 72 -35.17 -15.35 -4.71
C LYS A 72 -34.22 -16.10 -3.76
N LEU A 73 -32.91 -16.01 -4.03
CA LEU A 73 -31.85 -16.51 -3.14
C LEU A 73 -31.78 -15.68 -1.86
#